data_AF-A0A2M8P9I1-F1
#
_entry.id   AF-A0A2M8P9I1-F1
#
_cell.length_a   1.000
_cell.length_b   1.000
_cell.length_c   1.000
_cell.angle_alpha   90.00
_cell.angle_beta   90.00
_cell.angle_gamma   90.00
#
_symmetry.space_group_name_H-M   'P 1'
#
loop_
_entity.id
_entity.type
_entity.pdbx_description
1 polymer ?
#
loop_
_entity_poly.entity_id
_entity_poly.type
_entity_poly.pdbx_seq_one_letter_code
_entity_poly.pdbx_strand_id
1 'polypeptide(L)'
;PKAEDTIALSALSARLAAFEREADLPQGKFTLLAIIETARGMVALREIAASTPRLSALIFGAEDYTSSIGAQRTRSGTEILYARSAVVMHAAAANLQAIDTLFTDLEDMEGLQADALFARQLGFTGKLAIHPKQVPIIQAAFTPSEAE
;
A
#
# COMPACT_ATOMS: atom_id res chain seq x y z
N PRO A 1 -6.95 -1.76 -7.09
CA PRO A 1 -5.91 -2.68 -7.62
C PRO A 1 -5.38 -2.13 -8.93
N LYS A 2 -4.16 -2.53 -9.32
CA LYS A 2 -3.49 -2.21 -10.58
C LYS A 2 -3.64 -0.73 -10.97
N ALA A 3 -3.31 0.16 -10.04
CA ALA A 3 -3.29 1.57 -10.34
C ALA A 3 -2.08 1.84 -11.24
N GLU A 4 -2.34 2.11 -12.54
CA GLU A 4 -1.30 2.35 -13.54
C GLU A 4 -1.33 3.75 -14.15
N ASP A 5 -2.41 4.50 -13.93
CA ASP A 5 -2.62 5.85 -14.44
C ASP A 5 -3.54 6.66 -13.51
N THR A 6 -3.68 7.96 -13.81
CA THR A 6 -4.57 8.86 -13.08
C THR A 6 -6.00 8.88 -13.62
N ILE A 7 -6.24 8.32 -14.80
CA ILE A 7 -7.53 8.38 -15.50
C ILE A 7 -8.56 7.56 -14.72
N ALA A 8 -8.22 6.31 -14.38
CA ALA A 8 -9.11 5.43 -13.64
C ALA A 8 -9.44 5.98 -12.24
N LEU A 9 -8.44 6.55 -11.55
CA LEU A 9 -8.61 7.13 -10.22
C LEU A 9 -9.48 8.40 -10.26
N SER A 10 -9.26 9.27 -11.25
CA SER A 10 -10.08 10.49 -11.43
C SER A 10 -11.52 10.15 -11.77
N ALA A 11 -11.73 9.19 -12.67
CA ALA A 11 -13.07 8.73 -13.04
C ALA A 11 -13.81 8.11 -11.84
N LEU A 12 -13.14 7.29 -11.03
CA LEU A 12 -13.71 6.73 -9.81
C LEU A 12 -14.04 7.83 -8.78
N SER A 13 -13.13 8.79 -8.58
CA SER A 13 -13.33 9.93 -7.68
C SER A 13 -14.57 10.75 -8.06
N ALA A 14 -14.77 11.03 -9.35
CA ALA A 14 -15.93 11.75 -9.86
C ALA A 14 -17.24 10.97 -9.66
N ARG A 15 -17.21 9.64 -9.90
CA ARG A 15 -18.38 8.77 -9.67
C ARG A 15 -18.77 8.72 -8.20
N LEU A 16 -17.80 8.63 -7.28
CA LEU A 16 -18.04 8.69 -5.84
C LEU A 16 -18.63 10.05 -5.42
N ALA A 17 -18.10 11.15 -5.96
CA ALA A 17 -18.64 12.49 -5.69
C ALA A 17 -20.10 12.65 -6.16
N ALA A 18 -20.45 12.07 -7.31
CA ALA A 18 -21.82 12.05 -7.79
C ALA A 18 -22.73 11.22 -6.87
N PHE A 19 -22.30 10.02 -6.49
CA PHE A 19 -23.04 9.15 -5.57
C PHE A 19 -23.25 9.81 -4.20
N GLU A 20 -22.22 10.45 -3.63
CA GLU A 20 -22.33 11.15 -2.36
C GLU A 20 -23.39 12.26 -2.42
N ARG A 21 -23.50 12.99 -3.53
CA ARG A 21 -24.56 14.01 -3.72
C ARG A 21 -25.94 13.38 -3.81
N GLU A 22 -26.08 12.29 -4.55
CA GLU A 22 -27.36 11.59 -4.72
C GLU A 22 -27.85 10.98 -3.39
N ALA A 23 -26.93 10.49 -2.57
CA ALA A 23 -27.21 9.86 -1.28
C ALA A 23 -27.23 10.84 -0.09
N ASP A 24 -27.14 12.16 -0.33
CA ASP A 24 -27.04 13.21 0.71
C ASP A 24 -25.94 12.96 1.75
N LEU A 25 -24.78 12.46 1.28
CA LEU A 25 -23.60 12.22 2.09
C LEU A 25 -22.60 13.39 1.98
N PRO A 26 -21.79 13.65 3.03
CA PRO A 26 -20.70 14.61 2.95
C PRO A 26 -19.75 14.30 1.78
N GLN A 27 -19.29 15.33 1.08
CA GLN A 27 -18.27 15.17 0.05
C GLN A 27 -16.97 14.65 0.66
N GLY A 28 -16.38 13.65 0.03
CA GLY A 28 -15.17 13.00 0.55
C GLY A 28 -15.44 11.92 1.59
N LYS A 29 -16.69 11.51 1.80
CA LYS A 29 -17.06 10.41 2.70
C LYS A 29 -16.34 9.11 2.36
N PHE A 30 -16.17 8.82 1.08
CA PHE A 30 -15.41 7.66 0.60
C PHE A 30 -13.97 8.04 0.23
N THR A 31 -13.02 7.34 0.83
CA THR A 31 -11.59 7.42 0.51
C THR A 31 -11.17 6.34 -0.47
N LEU A 32 -10.03 6.55 -1.11
CA LEU A 32 -9.42 5.62 -2.04
C LEU A 32 -8.07 5.14 -1.50
N LEU A 33 -7.79 3.86 -1.75
CA LEU A 33 -6.50 3.25 -1.52
C LEU A 33 -6.04 2.67 -2.86
N ALA A 34 -4.89 3.11 -3.35
CA ALA A 34 -4.35 2.64 -4.63
C ALA A 34 -3.35 1.50 -4.37
N ILE A 35 -3.50 0.39 -5.08
CA ILE A 35 -2.54 -0.72 -5.02
C ILE A 35 -1.59 -0.58 -6.20
N ILE A 36 -0.31 -0.44 -5.88
CA ILE A 36 0.81 -0.32 -6.81
C ILE A 36 1.45 -1.71 -6.92
N GLU A 37 1.15 -2.38 -8.03
CA GLU A 37 1.47 -3.80 -8.21
C GLU A 37 1.87 -4.14 -9.65
N THR A 38 2.24 -3.14 -10.45
CA THR A 38 2.76 -3.35 -11.80
C THR A 38 3.95 -2.43 -12.07
N ALA A 39 4.76 -2.78 -13.08
CA ALA A 39 5.87 -1.95 -13.54
C ALA A 39 5.39 -0.54 -13.95
N ARG A 40 4.25 -0.47 -14.65
CA ARG A 40 3.64 0.80 -15.08
C ARG A 40 3.21 1.65 -13.89
N GLY A 41 2.52 1.04 -12.92
CA GLY A 41 2.13 1.74 -11.69
C GLY A 41 3.32 2.24 -10.87
N MET A 42 4.41 1.47 -10.84
CA MET A 42 5.65 1.88 -10.17
C MET A 42 6.29 3.11 -10.85
N VAL A 43 6.31 3.15 -12.18
CA VAL A 43 6.82 4.31 -12.94
C VAL A 43 5.93 5.54 -12.78
N ALA A 44 4.61 5.35 -12.69
CA ALA A 44 3.62 6.42 -12.54
C ALA A 44 3.32 6.80 -11.07
N LEU A 45 4.16 6.40 -10.12
CA LEU A 45 3.91 6.57 -8.68
C LEU A 45 3.61 8.03 -8.31
N ARG A 46 4.37 8.97 -8.89
CA ARG A 46 4.22 10.40 -8.59
C ARG A 46 2.86 10.92 -9.03
N GLU A 47 2.45 10.59 -10.25
CA GLU A 47 1.19 11.00 -10.84
C GLU A 47 0.01 10.37 -10.10
N ILE A 48 0.12 9.08 -9.75
CA ILE A 48 -0.89 8.35 -8.98
C ILE A 48 -1.05 8.97 -7.58
N ALA A 49 0.05 9.22 -6.87
CA ALA A 49 0.02 9.80 -5.52
C ALA A 49 -0.63 11.19 -5.49
N ALA A 50 -0.50 11.98 -6.57
CA ALA A 50 -1.10 13.30 -6.70
C ALA A 50 -2.49 13.31 -7.40
N SER A 51 -3.05 12.14 -7.72
CA SER A 51 -4.17 12.04 -8.67
C SER A 51 -5.50 12.58 -8.16
N THR A 52 -5.78 12.49 -6.86
CA THR A 52 -7.08 12.88 -6.29
C THR A 52 -6.98 13.14 -4.79
N PRO A 53 -7.69 14.15 -4.25
CA PRO A 53 -7.74 14.40 -2.81
C PRO A 53 -8.43 13.29 -2.00
N ARG A 54 -9.11 12.35 -2.66
CA ARG A 54 -9.72 11.17 -2.01
C ARG A 54 -8.70 10.08 -1.69
N LEU A 55 -7.51 10.12 -2.29
CA LEU A 55 -6.50 9.11 -2.06
C LEU A 55 -5.96 9.27 -0.64
N SER A 56 -5.95 8.19 0.13
CA SER A 56 -5.49 8.19 1.53
C SER A 56 -4.29 7.27 1.76
N ALA A 57 -4.08 6.29 0.89
CA ALA A 57 -2.96 5.37 1.00
C ALA A 57 -2.49 4.83 -0.35
N LEU A 58 -1.19 4.54 -0.42
CA LEU A 58 -0.58 3.66 -1.42
C LEU A 58 -0.28 2.31 -0.77
N ILE A 59 -0.69 1.23 -1.43
CA ILE A 59 -0.46 -0.14 -1.01
C ILE A 59 0.53 -0.78 -1.99
N PHE A 60 1.57 -1.42 -1.50
CA PHE A 60 2.49 -2.18 -2.36
C PHE A 60 2.02 -3.63 -2.53
N GLY A 61 1.80 -4.07 -3.77
CA GLY A 61 1.47 -5.47 -4.09
C GLY A 61 2.67 -6.20 -4.71
N ALA A 62 3.44 -6.94 -3.91
CA ALA A 62 4.70 -7.53 -4.36
C ALA A 62 4.54 -8.70 -5.36
N GLU A 63 3.51 -9.53 -5.20
CA GLU A 63 3.31 -10.74 -6.03
C GLU A 63 3.03 -10.37 -7.50
N ASP A 64 2.06 -9.47 -7.70
CA ASP A 64 1.72 -8.95 -9.03
C ASP A 64 2.86 -8.07 -9.59
N TYR A 65 3.55 -7.30 -8.73
CA TYR A 65 4.68 -6.47 -9.16
C TYR A 65 5.84 -7.30 -9.71
N THR A 66 6.28 -8.31 -8.96
CA THR A 66 7.39 -9.19 -9.37
C THR A 66 7.05 -9.92 -10.66
N SER A 67 5.82 -10.42 -10.79
CA SER A 67 5.31 -10.99 -12.04
C SER A 67 5.34 -9.97 -13.19
N SER A 68 4.96 -8.72 -12.94
CA SER A 68 4.96 -7.65 -13.95
C SER A 68 6.36 -7.25 -14.44
N ILE A 69 7.41 -7.41 -13.64
CA ILE A 69 8.80 -7.08 -14.03
C ILE A 69 9.62 -8.31 -14.41
N GLY A 70 9.05 -9.52 -14.34
CA GLY A 70 9.75 -10.77 -14.59
C GLY A 70 10.77 -11.15 -13.50
N ALA A 71 10.60 -10.64 -12.27
CA ALA A 71 11.42 -11.00 -11.13
C ALA A 71 10.85 -12.23 -10.43
N GLN A 72 11.72 -13.00 -9.77
CA GLN A 72 11.30 -14.09 -8.90
C GLN A 72 11.18 -13.59 -7.47
N ARG A 73 10.01 -13.76 -6.86
CA ARG A 73 9.80 -13.46 -5.44
C ARG A 73 10.65 -14.38 -4.56
N THR A 74 11.42 -13.79 -3.65
CA THR A 74 12.29 -14.53 -2.72
C THR A 74 11.99 -14.18 -1.27
N ARG A 75 12.37 -15.07 -0.35
CA ARG A 75 12.28 -14.80 1.10
C ARG A 75 13.16 -13.61 1.53
N SER A 76 14.24 -13.32 0.80
CA SER A 76 15.11 -12.17 1.13
C SER A 76 14.43 -10.82 0.90
N GLY A 77 13.50 -10.74 -0.08
CA GLY A 77 12.83 -9.50 -0.45
C GLY A 77 13.74 -8.42 -1.05
N THR A 78 15.00 -8.74 -1.37
CA THR A 78 15.93 -7.78 -1.96
C THR A 78 15.44 -7.30 -3.33
N GLU A 79 14.81 -8.19 -4.10
CA GLU A 79 14.28 -7.90 -5.44
C GLU A 79 13.12 -6.88 -5.44
N ILE A 80 12.48 -6.66 -4.29
CA ILE A 80 11.40 -5.68 -4.11
C ILE A 80 11.80 -4.48 -3.26
N LEU A 81 13.05 -4.40 -2.79
CA LEU A 81 13.48 -3.35 -1.86
C LEU A 81 13.36 -1.95 -2.46
N TYR A 82 13.74 -1.78 -3.73
CA TYR A 82 13.54 -0.53 -4.46
C TYR A 82 12.06 -0.15 -4.53
N ALA A 83 11.21 -1.09 -4.92
CA ALA A 83 9.77 -0.87 -5.06
C ALA A 83 9.12 -0.48 -3.73
N ARG A 84 9.45 -1.18 -2.64
CA ARG A 84 9.02 -0.85 -1.28
C ARG A 84 9.41 0.57 -0.90
N SER A 85 10.68 0.92 -1.09
CA SER A 85 11.22 2.24 -0.74
C SER A 85 10.61 3.36 -1.58
N ALA A 86 10.37 3.11 -2.88
CA ALA A 86 9.74 4.06 -3.78
C ALA A 86 8.30 4.36 -3.36
N VAL A 87 7.51 3.34 -3.00
CA VAL A 87 6.14 3.51 -2.50
C VAL A 87 6.12 4.36 -1.24
N VAL A 88 6.99 4.08 -0.25
CA VAL A 88 7.06 4.89 0.97
C VAL A 88 7.40 6.34 0.66
N MET A 89 8.44 6.57 -0.14
CA MET A 89 8.88 7.92 -0.50
C MET A 89 7.75 8.73 -1.16
N HIS A 90 7.04 8.13 -2.12
CA HIS A 90 6.00 8.83 -2.87
C HIS A 90 4.72 9.02 -2.05
N ALA A 91 4.38 8.06 -1.19
CA ALA A 91 3.29 8.21 -0.23
C ALA A 91 3.58 9.36 0.74
N ALA A 92 4.76 9.39 1.35
CA ALA A 92 5.18 10.46 2.26
C ALA A 92 5.17 11.84 1.58
N ALA A 93 5.71 11.93 0.35
CA ALA A 93 5.72 13.18 -0.41
C ALA A 93 4.31 13.73 -0.72
N ALA A 94 3.30 12.86 -0.78
CA ALA A 94 1.91 13.21 -1.01
C ALA A 94 1.07 13.26 0.28
N ASN A 95 1.68 13.12 1.47
CA ASN A 95 0.99 13.00 2.77
C ASN A 95 -0.03 11.83 2.81
N LEU A 96 0.31 10.71 2.18
CA LEU A 96 -0.47 9.48 2.16
C LEU A 96 0.12 8.44 3.11
N GLN A 97 -0.71 7.52 3.58
CA GLN A 97 -0.22 6.31 4.23
C GLN A 97 0.47 5.40 3.22
N ALA A 98 1.50 4.68 3.67
CA ALA A 98 2.13 3.60 2.91
C ALA A 98 1.79 2.28 3.59
N ILE A 99 1.18 1.34 2.84
CA ILE A 99 0.83 0.00 3.35
C ILE A 99 1.68 -1.04 2.63
N ASP A 100 2.42 -1.83 3.40
CA ASP A 100 3.35 -2.82 2.89
C ASP A 100 2.64 -4.08 2.38
N THR A 101 3.38 -4.87 1.60
CA THR A 101 2.89 -6.10 0.98
C THR A 101 2.56 -7.20 2.00
N LEU A 102 1.81 -8.20 1.55
CA LEU A 102 1.50 -9.42 2.31
C LEU A 102 2.75 -10.28 2.62
N PHE A 103 2.66 -11.05 3.70
CA PHE A 103 3.59 -12.12 4.07
C PHE A 103 2.85 -13.46 3.90
N THR A 104 3.34 -14.32 3.00
CA THR A 104 2.60 -15.50 2.52
C THR A 104 2.76 -16.75 3.40
N ASP A 105 3.85 -16.86 4.15
CA ASP A 105 4.10 -18.02 5.00
C ASP A 105 3.26 -17.90 6.30
N LEU A 106 2.22 -18.72 6.39
CA LEU A 106 1.27 -18.71 7.52
C LEU A 106 1.77 -19.49 8.74
N GLU A 107 2.87 -20.23 8.62
CA GLU A 107 3.45 -20.98 9.73
C GLU A 107 4.62 -20.23 10.37
N ASP A 108 5.20 -19.26 9.67
CA ASP A 108 6.35 -18.46 10.13
C ASP A 108 5.95 -17.11 10.74
N MET A 109 5.45 -17.15 11.98
CA MET A 109 5.05 -15.94 12.72
C MET A 109 6.24 -15.06 13.15
N GLU A 110 7.41 -15.66 13.40
CA GLU A 110 8.63 -14.91 13.71
C GLU A 110 9.15 -14.16 12.47
N GLY A 111 9.12 -14.81 11.30
CA GLY A 111 9.43 -14.20 10.02
C GLY A 111 8.48 -13.06 9.67
N LEU A 112 7.18 -13.22 9.93
CA LEU A 112 6.19 -12.14 9.80
C LEU A 112 6.55 -10.95 10.69
N GLN A 113 6.89 -11.18 11.96
CA GLN A 113 7.26 -10.11 12.89
C GLN A 113 8.50 -9.36 12.39
N ALA A 114 9.55 -10.09 11.98
CA ALA A 114 10.77 -9.48 11.45
C ALA A 114 10.52 -8.66 10.18
N ASP A 115 9.73 -9.18 9.24
CA ASP A 115 9.39 -8.47 8.00
C ASP A 115 8.49 -7.24 8.26
N ALA A 116 7.58 -7.31 9.23
CA ALA A 116 6.75 -6.18 9.64
C ALA A 116 7.57 -5.07 10.32
N LEU A 117 8.52 -5.43 11.20
CA LEU A 117 9.44 -4.46 11.80
C LEU A 117 10.33 -3.80 10.76
N PHE A 118 10.82 -4.58 9.78
CA PHE A 118 11.59 -4.03 8.67
C PHE A 118 10.74 -3.10 7.78
N ALA A 119 9.48 -3.46 7.51
CA ALA A 119 8.54 -2.58 6.81
C ALA A 119 8.37 -1.24 7.54
N ARG A 120 8.14 -1.28 8.86
CA ARG A 120 8.07 -0.07 9.69
C ARG A 120 9.35 0.75 9.58
N GLN A 121 10.51 0.11 9.66
CA GLN A 121 11.81 0.78 9.52
C GLN A 121 11.97 1.49 8.17
N LEU A 122 11.45 0.92 7.08
CA LEU A 122 11.44 1.58 5.77
C LEU A 122 10.52 2.82 5.71
N GLY A 123 9.58 2.96 6.66
CA GLY A 123 8.61 4.06 6.74
C GLY A 123 7.18 3.69 6.34
N PHE A 124 6.86 2.41 6.22
CA PHE A 124 5.46 1.98 6.08
C PHE A 124 4.67 2.25 7.38
N THR A 125 3.38 2.53 7.24
CA THR A 125 2.44 2.77 8.34
C THR A 125 1.51 1.59 8.61
N GLY A 126 1.66 0.50 7.85
CA GLY A 126 0.90 -0.73 8.03
C GLY A 126 1.34 -1.80 7.04
N LYS A 127 0.69 -2.96 7.10
CA LYS A 127 0.98 -4.12 6.26
C LYS A 127 -0.30 -4.90 5.97
N LEU A 128 -0.41 -5.46 4.75
CA LEU A 128 -1.51 -6.35 4.41
C LEU A 128 -1.45 -7.65 5.23
N ALA A 129 -2.60 -8.05 5.77
CA ALA A 129 -2.80 -9.35 6.41
C ALA A 129 -3.66 -10.24 5.52
N ILE A 130 -3.26 -11.50 5.34
CA ILE A 130 -4.02 -12.51 4.58
C ILE A 130 -4.70 -13.54 5.48
N HIS A 131 -4.40 -13.52 6.78
CA HIS A 131 -5.01 -14.40 7.77
C HIS A 131 -5.19 -13.69 9.12
N PRO A 132 -6.30 -13.91 9.87
CA PRO A 132 -6.54 -13.25 11.16
C PRO A 132 -5.41 -13.41 12.18
N LYS A 133 -4.72 -14.56 12.20
CA LYS A 133 -3.56 -14.81 13.08
C LYS A 133 -2.41 -13.80 12.90
N GLN A 134 -2.29 -13.19 11.73
CA GLN A 134 -1.23 -12.21 11.45
C GLN A 134 -1.54 -10.83 12.06
N VAL A 135 -2.82 -10.51 12.28
CA VAL A 135 -3.27 -9.17 12.69
C VAL A 135 -2.62 -8.71 14.00
N PRO A 136 -2.58 -9.49 15.09
CA PRO A 136 -1.96 -9.04 16.33
C PRO A 136 -0.46 -8.75 16.19
N ILE A 137 0.25 -9.57 15.42
CA ILE A 137 1.70 -9.44 15.20
C ILE A 137 2.00 -8.20 14.36
N ILE A 138 1.24 -8.00 13.27
CA ILE A 138 1.36 -6.81 12.43
C ILE A 138 1.06 -5.56 13.28
N GLN A 139 -0.07 -5.52 13.99
CA GLN A 139 -0.43 -4.36 14.80
C GLN A 139 0.63 -4.05 15.86
N ALA A 140 1.15 -5.05 16.57
CA ALA A 140 2.22 -4.87 17.53
C ALA A 140 3.48 -4.27 16.89
N ALA A 141 3.86 -4.72 15.69
CA ALA A 141 5.03 -4.20 14.99
C ALA A 141 4.89 -2.73 14.57
N PHE A 142 3.68 -2.27 14.22
CA PHE A 142 3.41 -0.89 13.77
C PHE A 142 2.88 0.05 14.88
N THR A 143 2.68 -0.45 16.10
CA THR A 143 2.31 0.38 17.26
C THR A 143 3.59 0.90 17.92
N PRO A 144 3.75 2.21 18.15
CA PRO A 144 4.89 2.76 18.87
C PRO A 144 5.05 2.11 20.25
N SER A 145 6.29 1.87 20.66
CA SER A 145 6.58 1.43 22.03
C SER A 145 6.44 2.59 23.01
N GLU A 146 6.30 2.33 24.31
CA GLU A 146 6.30 3.40 25.33
C GLU A 146 7.60 4.22 25.35
N ALA A 147 8.70 3.67 24.82
CA ALA A 147 10.00 4.32 24.79
C ALA A 147 10.23 5.19 23.53
N GLU A 148 9.34 5.11 22.53
CA GLU A 148 9.34 5.94 21.31
C GLU A 148 8.36 7.12 21.46
#